data_AF-A0A3C0AHQ1-F1
#
_entry.id   AF-A0A3C0AHQ1-F1
#
_cell.length_a   1.000
_cell.length_b   1.000
_cell.length_c   1.000
_cell.angle_alpha   90.00
_cell.angle_beta   90.00
_cell.angle_gamma   90.00
#
_symmetry.space_group_name_H-M   'P 1'
#
loop_
_entity.id
_entity.type
_entity.pdbx_description
1 polymer ?
#
loop_
_entity_poly.entity_id
_entity_poly.type
_entity_poly.pdbx_seq_one_letter_code
_entity_poly.pdbx_strand_id
1 'polypeptide(L)'
;MIRVNDQKKVKAHIPSVMEDPSAISIAKVYAKAFLGTIQESDKDSAIEEVSEFLHAVTTQFPDFGLILTSHSLNKDERLSLIDRVVAPHASELLTNFL
;
A
#
# COMPACT_ATOMS: atom_id res chain seq x y z
N MET A 1 5.61 45.67 -18.08
CA MET A 1 6.36 44.81 -17.14
C MET A 1 5.33 44.03 -16.31
N ILE A 2 5.01 42.80 -16.71
CA ILE A 2 4.01 41.96 -16.04
C ILE A 2 4.74 41.23 -14.90
N ARG A 3 4.34 41.48 -13.64
CA ARG A 3 4.86 40.77 -12.48
C ARG A 3 4.21 39.38 -12.44
N VAL A 4 5.03 38.36 -12.60
CA VAL A 4 4.63 36.95 -12.56
C VAL A 4 4.18 36.61 -11.14
N ASN A 5 2.97 36.05 -11.07
CA ASN A 5 2.24 35.74 -9.86
C ASN A 5 2.90 34.56 -9.11
N ASP A 6 2.99 34.72 -7.79
CA ASP A 6 3.55 33.76 -6.83
C ASP A 6 2.86 32.39 -6.96
N GLN A 7 3.62 31.38 -7.42
CA GLN A 7 3.14 30.00 -7.46
C GLN A 7 3.07 29.47 -6.03
N LYS A 8 1.89 29.59 -5.44
CA LYS A 8 1.50 28.97 -4.18
C LYS A 8 1.72 27.45 -4.31
N LYS A 9 2.84 26.95 -3.78
CA LYS A 9 3.11 25.51 -3.62
C LYS A 9 1.94 24.92 -2.84
N VAL A 10 1.05 24.21 -3.54
CA VAL A 10 0.02 23.38 -2.92
C VAL A 10 0.77 22.29 -2.17
N LYS A 11 0.92 22.47 -0.85
CA LYS A 11 1.33 21.38 0.03
C LYS A 11 0.20 20.35 -0.03
N ALA A 12 0.42 19.28 -0.79
CA ALA A 12 -0.38 18.07 -0.68
C ALA A 12 -0.06 17.46 0.68
N HIS A 13 -0.73 17.92 1.74
CA HIS A 13 -0.79 17.17 2.98
C HIS A 13 -1.60 15.92 2.64
N ILE A 14 -0.90 14.81 2.44
CA ILE A 14 -1.53 13.49 2.39
C ILE A 14 -1.96 13.24 3.84
N PRO A 15 -3.27 13.19 4.14
CA PRO A 15 -3.71 12.84 5.49
C PRO A 15 -3.14 11.47 5.79
N SER A 16 -2.40 11.35 6.88
CA SER A 16 -1.90 10.04 7.29
C SER A 16 -3.11 9.16 7.60
N VAL A 17 -3.07 7.89 7.21
CA VAL A 17 -4.14 6.92 7.57
C VAL A 17 -4.40 6.92 9.08
N MET A 18 -3.40 7.27 9.90
CA MET A 18 -3.52 7.41 11.35
C MET A 18 -4.36 8.62 11.82
N GLU A 19 -4.67 9.56 10.93
CA GLU A 19 -5.46 10.77 11.22
C GLU A 19 -6.94 10.60 10.82
N ASP A 20 -7.27 9.52 10.09
CA ASP A 20 -8.65 9.17 9.72
C ASP A 20 -9.15 7.95 10.54
N PRO A 21 -10.05 8.16 11.53
CA PRO A 21 -10.63 7.07 12.32
C PRO A 21 -11.36 6.01 11.49
N SER A 22 -11.90 6.37 10.34
CA SER A 22 -12.60 5.45 9.44
C SER A 22 -11.62 4.53 8.73
N ALA A 23 -10.51 5.08 8.22
CA ALA A 23 -9.44 4.32 7.60
C ALA A 23 -8.75 3.36 8.58
N ILE A 24 -8.51 3.80 9.82
CA ILE A 24 -8.00 2.92 10.91
C ILE A 24 -8.95 1.75 11.15
N SER A 25 -10.25 1.98 11.18
CA SER A 25 -11.24 0.93 11.45
C SER A 25 -11.25 -0.12 10.34
N ILE A 26 -11.18 0.32 9.08
CA ILE A 26 -11.08 -0.57 7.91
C ILE A 26 -9.78 -1.38 7.99
N ALA A 27 -8.64 -0.71 8.22
CA ALA A 27 -7.35 -1.38 8.34
C ALA A 27 -7.34 -2.44 9.45
N LYS A 28 -7.95 -2.16 10.60
CA LYS A 28 -8.08 -3.14 11.69
C LYS A 28 -8.89 -4.37 11.32
N VAL A 29 -9.94 -4.23 10.50
CA VAL A 29 -10.73 -5.37 10.03
C VAL A 29 -9.88 -6.26 9.12
N TYR A 30 -9.19 -5.67 8.14
CA TYR A 30 -8.30 -6.41 7.24
C TYR A 30 -7.13 -7.05 7.98
N ALA A 31 -6.49 -6.33 8.92
CA ALA A 31 -5.42 -6.88 9.74
C ALA A 31 -5.89 -8.08 10.59
N LYS A 32 -7.10 -7.99 11.17
CA LYS A 32 -7.68 -9.12 11.92
C LYS A 32 -8.01 -10.30 11.01
N ALA A 33 -8.54 -10.05 9.82
CA ALA A 33 -8.83 -11.12 8.85
C ALA A 33 -7.54 -11.82 8.42
N PHE A 34 -6.51 -11.04 8.07
CA PHE A 34 -5.19 -11.53 7.69
C PHE A 34 -4.54 -12.37 8.80
N LEU A 35 -4.45 -11.84 10.03
CA LEU A 35 -3.85 -12.58 11.15
C LEU A 35 -4.73 -13.76 11.61
N GLY A 36 -6.03 -13.72 11.33
CA GLY A 36 -6.97 -14.79 11.67
C GLY A 36 -6.86 -16.02 10.77
N THR A 37 -6.25 -15.90 9.58
CA THR A 37 -6.02 -17.02 8.66
C THR A 37 -4.69 -17.74 8.89
N ILE A 38 -3.88 -17.27 9.85
CA ILE A 38 -2.50 -17.71 10.07
C ILE A 38 -2.39 -18.42 11.42
N GLN A 39 -1.57 -19.47 11.50
CA GLN A 39 -1.25 -20.11 12.78
C GLN A 39 -0.45 -19.16 13.68
N GLU A 40 -0.61 -19.28 15.00
CA GLU A 40 0.07 -18.36 15.94
C GLU A 40 1.60 -18.33 15.75
N SER A 41 2.21 -19.47 15.41
CA SER A 41 3.65 -19.59 15.17
C SER A 41 4.16 -18.81 13.97
N ASP A 42 3.30 -18.51 13.00
CA ASP A 42 3.70 -17.98 11.69
C ASP A 42 3.33 -16.49 11.54
N LYS A 43 2.64 -15.91 12.53
CA LYS A 43 2.17 -14.52 12.49
C LYS A 43 3.32 -13.52 12.39
N ASP A 44 4.40 -13.73 13.14
CA ASP A 44 5.53 -12.80 13.13
C ASP A 44 6.19 -12.74 11.75
N SER A 45 6.39 -13.90 11.11
CA SER A 45 6.93 -13.97 9.75
C SER A 45 6.00 -13.33 8.71
N ALA A 46 4.68 -13.50 8.83
CA ALA A 46 3.73 -12.86 7.93
C ALA A 46 3.67 -11.33 8.13
N ILE A 47 3.80 -10.85 9.36
CA ILE A 47 3.91 -9.41 9.66
C ILE A 47 5.20 -8.84 9.10
N GLU A 48 6.31 -9.57 9.23
CA GLU A 48 7.60 -9.19 8.66
C GLU A 48 7.51 -9.06 7.14
N GLU A 49 6.90 -10.03 6.45
CA GLU A 49 6.70 -10.00 5.00
C GLU A 49 5.88 -8.77 4.55
N VAL A 50 4.78 -8.44 5.24
CA VAL A 50 3.99 -7.23 4.97
C VAL A 50 4.84 -5.97 5.19
N SER A 51 5.66 -5.95 6.24
CA SER A 51 6.55 -4.82 6.54
C SER A 51 7.62 -4.64 5.46
N GLU A 52 8.21 -5.73 4.97
CA GLU A 52 9.16 -5.72 3.86
C GLU A 52 8.52 -5.23 2.56
N PHE A 53 7.31 -5.70 2.25
CA PHE A 53 6.54 -5.18 1.11
C PHE A 53 6.27 -3.68 1.23
N LEU A 54 5.81 -3.22 2.40
CA LEU A 54 5.60 -1.79 2.65
C LEU A 54 6.89 -1.00 2.48
N HIS A 55 8.02 -1.49 2.99
CA HIS A 55 9.32 -0.86 2.80
C HIS A 55 9.73 -0.81 1.32
N ALA A 56 9.49 -1.90 0.58
CA ALA A 56 9.76 -1.97 -0.85
C ALA A 56 8.95 -0.90 -1.62
N VAL A 57 7.65 -0.80 -1.39
CA VAL A 57 6.78 0.13 -2.16
C VAL A 57 6.87 1.59 -1.70
N THR A 58 7.32 1.86 -0.46
CA THR A 58 7.44 3.22 0.07
C THR A 58 8.85 3.80 -0.04
N THR A 59 9.88 2.95 0.02
CA THR A 59 11.28 3.39 0.14
C THR A 59 12.14 2.93 -1.02
N GLN A 60 12.11 1.65 -1.39
CA GLN A 60 13.00 1.09 -2.41
C GLN A 60 12.53 1.41 -3.84
N PHE A 61 11.22 1.28 -4.07
CA PHE A 61 10.56 1.46 -5.36
C PHE A 61 9.34 2.39 -5.22
N PRO A 62 9.55 3.67 -4.82
CA PRO A 62 8.45 4.59 -4.53
C PRO A 62 7.52 4.84 -5.73
N ASP A 63 8.06 4.85 -6.96
CA ASP A 63 7.25 5.01 -8.17
C ASP A 63 6.30 3.84 -8.39
N PHE A 64 6.71 2.61 -8.03
CA PHE A 64 5.84 1.44 -8.08
C PHE A 64 4.71 1.55 -7.05
N GLY A 65 5.01 1.99 -5.82
CA GLY A 65 3.99 2.24 -4.80
C GLY A 65 2.97 3.30 -5.22
N LEU A 66 3.42 4.36 -5.90
CA LEU A 66 2.52 5.37 -6.47
C LEU A 66 1.62 4.80 -7.57
N ILE A 67 2.15 3.95 -8.45
CA ILE A 67 1.36 3.29 -9.50
C ILE A 67 0.30 2.37 -8.87
N LEU A 68 0.71 1.55 -7.89
CA LEU A 68 -0.15 0.58 -7.21
C LEU A 68 -1.35 1.25 -6.50
N THR A 69 -1.12 2.43 -5.93
CA THR A 69 -2.15 3.20 -5.20
C THR A 69 -2.89 4.20 -6.08
N SER A 70 -2.47 4.39 -7.34
CA SER A 70 -3.10 5.35 -8.24
C SER A 70 -4.53 4.94 -8.64
N HIS A 71 -5.35 5.96 -8.91
CA HIS A 71 -6.67 5.79 -9.52
C HIS A 71 -6.63 5.60 -11.04
N SER A 72 -5.43 5.64 -11.63
CA SER A 72 -5.25 5.53 -13.08
C SER A 72 -5.36 4.09 -13.59
N LEU A 73 -5.09 3.11 -12.71
CA LEU A 73 -5.25 1.70 -13.04
C LEU A 73 -6.66 1.24 -12.72
N ASN A 74 -7.28 0.55 -13.67
CA ASN A 74 -8.50 -0.21 -13.42
C ASN A 74 -8.18 -1.48 -12.61
N LYS A 75 -9.23 -2.20 -12.20
CA LYS A 75 -9.11 -3.40 -11.37
C LYS A 75 -8.25 -4.49 -12.03
N ASP A 76 -8.48 -4.78 -13.30
CA ASP A 76 -7.79 -5.87 -14.02
C ASP A 76 -6.32 -5.53 -14.25
N GLU A 77 -6.02 -4.26 -14.54
CA GLU A 77 -4.63 -3.77 -14.65
C GLU A 77 -3.89 -3.89 -13.32
N ARG A 78 -4.56 -3.58 -12.21
CA ARG A 78 -3.98 -3.71 -10.87
C ARG A 78 -3.73 -5.17 -10.51
N LEU A 79 -4.69 -6.06 -10.78
CA LEU A 79 -4.52 -7.49 -10.56
C LEU A 79 -3.36 -8.04 -11.41
N SER A 80 -3.32 -7.69 -12.70
CA SER A 80 -2.22 -8.11 -13.57
C SER A 80 -0.86 -7.57 -13.11
N LEU A 81 -0.82 -6.39 -12.48
CA LEU A 81 0.41 -5.84 -11.93
C LEU A 81 0.88 -6.64 -10.71
N ILE A 82 -0.04 -6.97 -9.79
CA ILE A 82 0.25 -7.79 -8.60
C ILE A 82 0.73 -9.18 -9.04
N ASP A 83 0.02 -9.84 -9.95
CA ASP A 83 0.37 -11.18 -10.45
C ASP A 83 1.75 -11.24 -11.11
N ARG A 84 2.15 -10.17 -11.80
CA ARG A 84 3.41 -10.14 -12.56
C ARG A 84 4.60 -9.67 -11.75
N VAL A 85 4.39 -8.79 -10.78
CA VAL A 85 5.48 -8.10 -10.07
C VAL A 85 5.62 -8.58 -8.63
N VAL A 86 4.51 -8.85 -7.95
CA VAL A 86 4.52 -9.19 -6.52
C VAL A 86 4.47 -10.70 -6.33
N ALA A 87 3.56 -11.41 -6.99
CA ALA A 87 3.35 -12.85 -6.81
C ALA A 87 4.62 -13.72 -6.98
N PRO A 88 5.58 -13.42 -7.88
CA PRO A 88 6.81 -14.22 -8.00
C PRO A 88 7.77 -14.08 -6.81
N HIS A 89 7.59 -13.07 -5.96
CA HIS A 89 8.51 -12.69 -4.90
C HIS A 89 7.87 -12.65 -3.51
N ALA A 90 6.56 -12.85 -3.43
CA ALA A 90 5.79 -12.83 -2.20
C ALA A 90 5.11 -14.19 -1.98
N SER A 91 4.71 -14.43 -0.74
CA SER A 91 3.88 -15.57 -0.38
C SER A 91 2.52 -15.48 -1.07
N GLU A 92 1.90 -16.64 -1.26
CA GLU A 92 0.52 -16.73 -1.76
C GLU A 92 -0.45 -16.00 -0.83
N LEU A 93 -0.18 -16.02 0.49
CA LEU A 93 -0.99 -15.32 1.47
C LEU A 93 -0.95 -13.80 1.27
N LEU A 94 0.24 -13.21 1.15
CA LEU A 94 0.39 -11.78 0.90
C LEU A 94 -0.20 -11.41 -0.47
N THR A 95 0.05 -12.21 -1.50
CA THR A 95 -0.47 -11.97 -2.85
C THR A 95 -1.99 -11.96 -2.87
N ASN A 96 -2.65 -12.90 -2.18
CA ASN A 96 -4.12 -12.95 -2.08
C ASN A 96 -4.72 -11.84 -1.20
N PHE A 97 -3.90 -11.23 -0.33
CA PHE A 97 -4.33 -10.12 0.53
C PHE A 97 -4.33 -8.77 -0.21
N LEU A 98 -3.48 -8.61 -1.22
CA LEU A 98 -3.35 -7.39 -2.03
C LEU A 98 -4.48 -7.24 -3.07
#